data_AF-A0A9E4AV36-F1
#
_entry.id   AF-A0A9E4AV36-F1
#
_cell.length_a   1.000
_cell.length_b   1.000
_cell.length_c   1.000
_cell.angle_alpha   90.00
_cell.angle_beta   90.00
_cell.angle_gamma   90.00
#
_symmetry.space_group_name_H-M   'P 1'
#
loop_
_entity.id
_entity.type
_entity.pdbx_description
1 polymer ?
#
loop_
_entity_poly.entity_id
_entity_poly.type
_entity_poly.pdbx_seq_one_letter_code
_entity_poly.pdbx_strand_id
1 'polypeptide(L)'
;MSEAQRQTRIIYQAFCEIASNGKDFIRPGDVIELLRSRDHPLGIWHVSGEFARLKALRLISLDEDTGLWQLVPNQDFDEAATKVNGNWEALA
;
A
#
# COMPACT_ATOMS: atom_id res chain seq x y z
N MET A 1 1.68 0.36 -17.57
CA MET A 1 1.14 0.39 -16.19
C MET A 1 -0.37 0.56 -16.28
N SER A 2 -1.13 -0.41 -15.77
CA SER A 2 -2.60 -0.34 -15.70
C SER A 2 -3.05 0.67 -14.64
N GLU A 3 -4.32 1.10 -14.68
CA GLU A 3 -4.85 2.05 -13.68
C GLU A 3 -4.79 1.48 -12.25
N ALA A 4 -5.14 0.20 -12.09
CA ALA A 4 -4.98 -0.52 -10.84
C ALA A 4 -3.54 -0.45 -10.32
N GLN A 5 -2.55 -0.71 -11.18
CA GLN A 5 -1.14 -0.63 -10.79
C GLN A 5 -0.70 0.80 -10.44
N ARG A 6 -1.20 1.83 -11.14
CA ARG A 6 -0.94 3.24 -10.77
C ARG A 6 -1.48 3.55 -9.38
N GLN A 7 -2.70 3.11 -9.09
CA GLN A 7 -3.36 3.37 -7.83
C GLN A 7 -2.67 2.65 -6.66
N THR A 8 -2.31 1.38 -6.84
CA THR A 8 -1.50 0.64 -5.86
C THR A 8 -0.17 1.34 -5.58
N ARG A 9 0.48 1.90 -6.61
CA ARG A 9 1.72 2.67 -6.46
C ARG A 9 1.51 3.95 -5.64
N ILE A 10 0.44 4.71 -5.89
CA ILE A 10 0.13 5.94 -5.13
C ILE A 10 -0.05 5.62 -3.65
N ILE A 11 -0.77 4.54 -3.34
CA ILE A 11 -1.02 4.11 -1.96
C ILE A 11 0.28 3.62 -1.30
N TYR A 12 1.11 2.88 -2.02
CA TYR A 12 2.44 2.49 -1.52
C TYR A 12 3.31 3.71 -1.20
N GLN A 13 3.34 4.70 -2.09
CA GLN A 13 4.10 5.94 -1.88
C GLN A 13 3.60 6.71 -0.64
N ALA A 14 2.29 6.82 -0.47
CA ALA A 14 1.69 7.40 0.73
C ALA A 14 2.10 6.64 2.00
N PHE A 15 2.10 5.30 1.94
CA PHE A 15 2.54 4.45 3.05
C PHE A 15 4.03 4.69 3.39
N CYS A 16 4.90 4.69 2.39
CA CYS A 16 6.34 4.95 2.57
C CYS A 16 6.62 6.32 3.18
N GLU A 17 5.86 7.34 2.79
CA GLU A 17 5.98 8.68 3.33
C GLU A 17 5.57 8.74 4.80
N ILE A 18 4.44 8.13 5.17
CA ILE A 18 4.00 8.05 6.57
C ILE A 18 5.07 7.33 7.40
N ALA A 19 5.66 6.26 6.89
CA ALA A 19 6.73 5.53 7.56
C ALA A 19 8.00 6.39 7.71
N SER A 20 8.36 7.14 6.66
CA SER A 20 9.51 8.06 6.67
C SER A 20 9.35 9.20 7.68
N ASN A 21 8.12 9.56 8.04
CA ASN A 21 7.81 10.52 9.09
C ASN A 21 7.91 9.93 10.52
N GLY A 22 8.47 8.72 10.67
CA GLY A 22 8.75 8.09 11.96
C GLY A 22 7.60 7.26 12.52
N LYS A 23 6.62 6.88 11.67
CA LYS A 23 5.49 6.05 12.08
C LYS A 23 5.70 4.62 11.60
N ASP A 24 6.12 3.75 12.52
CA ASP A 24 6.41 2.34 12.21
C ASP A 24 5.15 1.51 11.87
N PHE A 25 4.01 1.92 12.41
CA PHE A 25 2.73 1.23 12.25
C PHE A 25 1.69 2.12 11.59
N ILE A 26 1.17 1.66 10.45
CA ILE A 26 0.29 2.44 9.59
C ILE A 26 -1.07 1.77 9.51
N ARG A 27 -2.12 2.57 9.63
CA ARG A 27 -3.51 2.15 9.46
C ARG A 27 -4.03 2.63 8.11
N PRO A 28 -5.02 1.96 7.52
CA PRO A 28 -5.70 2.48 6.33
C PRO A 28 -6.20 3.92 6.50
N GLY A 29 -6.66 4.28 7.70
CA GLY A 29 -7.07 5.65 8.04
C GLY A 29 -5.98 6.70 7.87
N ASP A 30 -4.72 6.36 8.20
CA ASP A 30 -3.58 7.29 8.08
C ASP A 30 -3.30 7.62 6.60
N VAL A 31 -3.39 6.60 5.74
CA VAL A 31 -3.24 6.77 4.29
C VAL A 31 -4.39 7.60 3.72
N ILE A 32 -5.62 7.37 4.16
CA ILE A 32 -6.79 8.17 3.71
C ILE A 32 -6.63 9.64 4.11
N GLU A 33 -6.15 9.91 5.32
CA GLU A 33 -5.91 11.27 5.78
C GLU A 33 -4.86 11.99 4.92
N LEU A 34 -3.74 11.31 4.61
CA LEU A 34 -2.71 11.84 3.71
C LEU A 34 -3.22 12.04 2.28
N LEU A 35 -4.00 11.10 1.75
CA LEU A 35 -4.55 11.23 0.39
C LEU A 35 -5.60 12.34 0.30
N ARG A 36 -6.40 12.53 1.36
CA ARG A 36 -7.36 13.64 1.45
C ARG A 36 -6.68 15.00 1.47
N SER A 37 -5.56 15.15 2.20
CA SER A 37 -4.82 16.42 2.22
C SER A 37 -4.17 16.77 0.87
N ARG A 38 -4.12 15.81 -0.06
CA ARG A 38 -3.59 15.94 -1.44
C ARG A 38 -4.67 16.09 -2.51
N ASP A 39 -5.90 16.36 -2.11
CA ASP A 39 -7.05 16.45 -3.02
C ASP A 39 -7.29 15.16 -3.83
N HIS A 40 -6.90 14.00 -3.26
CA HIS A 40 -7.12 12.68 -3.84
C HIS A 40 -7.86 11.75 -2.87
N PRO A 41 -9.08 12.08 -2.41
CA PRO A 41 -9.78 11.28 -1.42
C PRO A 41 -10.15 9.90 -1.96
N LEU A 42 -9.70 8.85 -1.28
CA LEU A 42 -10.13 7.47 -1.52
C LEU A 42 -11.00 6.95 -0.38
N GLY A 43 -11.93 6.06 -0.70
CA GLY A 43 -12.78 5.39 0.28
C GLY A 43 -12.01 4.34 1.08
N ILE A 44 -12.43 4.11 2.34
CA ILE A 44 -11.80 3.14 3.25
C ILE A 44 -11.71 1.74 2.66
N TRP A 45 -12.78 1.25 2.03
CA TRP A 45 -12.82 -0.05 1.38
C TRP A 45 -11.82 -0.17 0.23
N HIS A 46 -11.59 0.93 -0.49
CA HIS A 46 -10.63 0.96 -1.59
C HIS A 46 -9.20 0.84 -1.04
N VAL A 47 -8.85 1.66 -0.05
CA VAL A 47 -7.52 1.62 0.58
C VAL A 47 -7.25 0.27 1.25
N SER A 48 -8.24 -0.32 1.91
CA SER A 48 -8.12 -1.65 2.51
C SER A 48 -7.88 -2.76 1.48
N GLY A 49 -8.55 -2.73 0.33
CA GLY A 49 -8.29 -3.68 -0.76
C GLY A 49 -6.87 -3.53 -1.32
N GLU A 50 -6.39 -2.31 -1.44
CA GLU A 50 -5.04 -2.02 -1.92
C GLU A 50 -3.97 -2.47 -0.90
N PHE A 51 -4.24 -2.45 0.41
CA PHE A 51 -3.37 -3.05 1.42
C PHE A 51 -3.24 -4.57 1.25
N ALA A 52 -4.34 -5.26 0.91
CA ALA A 52 -4.28 -6.70 0.61
C ALA A 52 -3.39 -6.97 -0.62
N ARG A 53 -3.51 -6.15 -1.67
CA ARG A 53 -2.64 -6.24 -2.84
C ARG A 53 -1.17 -5.96 -2.51
N LEU A 54 -0.89 -4.91 -1.72
CA LEU A 54 0.47 -4.59 -1.26
C LEU A 54 1.07 -5.72 -0.39
N LYS A 55 0.25 -6.39 0.42
CA LYS A 55 0.64 -7.59 1.16
C LYS A 55 1.00 -8.74 0.23
N ALA A 56 0.18 -8.99 -0.79
CA ALA A 56 0.44 -10.03 -1.79
C ALA A 56 1.74 -9.76 -2.57
N LEU A 57 2.06 -8.49 -2.82
CA LEU A 57 3.33 -8.03 -3.38
C LEU A 57 4.51 -8.07 -2.40
N ARG A 58 4.26 -8.42 -1.13
CA ARG A 58 5.25 -8.41 -0.03
C ARG A 58 5.87 -7.04 0.25
N LEU A 59 5.18 -5.96 -0.11
CA LEU A 59 5.64 -4.58 0.14
C LEU A 59 5.30 -4.12 1.56
N ILE A 60 4.20 -4.64 2.11
CA ILE A 60 3.79 -4.41 3.50
C ILE A 60 3.42 -5.75 4.15
N SER A 61 3.43 -5.79 5.47
CA SER A 61 2.96 -6.94 6.25
C SER A 61 2.00 -6.49 7.34
N LEU A 62 1.05 -7.37 7.67
CA LEU A 62 0.17 -7.22 8.82
C LEU A 62 0.83 -7.94 9.99
N ASP A 63 1.04 -7.23 11.09
CA ASP A 63 1.30 -7.82 12.38
C ASP A 63 -0.01 -8.43 12.91
N GLU A 64 -0.04 -9.76 13.06
CA GLU A 64 -1.25 -10.49 13.46
C GLU A 64 -1.60 -10.32 14.95
N ASP A 65 -0.62 -9.96 15.78
CA ASP A 65 -0.83 -9.75 17.22
C ASP A 65 -1.47 -8.38 17.49
N THR A 66 -1.06 -7.37 16.71
CA THR A 66 -1.50 -5.97 16.90
C THR A 66 -2.56 -5.51 15.88
N GLY A 67 -2.69 -6.22 14.76
CA GLY A 67 -3.56 -5.82 13.65
C GLY A 67 -3.05 -4.58 12.89
N LEU A 68 -1.77 -4.23 13.04
CA LEU A 68 -1.17 -3.04 12.44
C LEU A 68 -0.32 -3.39 11.21
N TRP A 69 -0.28 -2.48 10.23
CA TRP A 69 0.50 -2.68 9.02
C TRP A 69 1.86 -2.01 9.13
N GLN A 70 2.88 -2.64 8.56
CA GLN A 70 4.26 -2.15 8.55
C GLN A 70 4.89 -2.38 7.17
N LEU A 71 5.92 -1.57 6.84
CA LEU A 71 6.71 -1.78 5.64
C LEU A 71 7.54 -3.06 5.77
N VAL A 72 7.66 -3.80 4.69
CA VAL A 72 8.69 -4.83 4.58
C VAL A 72 10.00 -4.14 4.14
N PRO A 73 11.11 -4.28 4.91
CA PRO A 73 12.36 -3.61 4.57
C PRO A 73 12.94 -4.05 3.22
N ASN A 74 13.65 -3.14 2.56
CA ASN A 74 14.40 -3.39 1.32
C ASN A 74 13.53 -3.92 0.15
N GLN A 75 12.26 -3.54 0.10
CA GLN A 75 11.39 -3.88 -1.03
C GLN A 75 11.25 -2.71 -1.99
N ASP A 76 11.34 -3.02 -3.29
CA ASP A 76 11.10 -2.07 -4.37
C ASP A 76 9.78 -2.39 -5.09
N PHE A 77 8.98 -1.35 -5.35
CA PHE A 77 7.68 -1.51 -6.00
C PHE A 77 7.82 -2.04 -7.42
N ASP A 78 8.78 -1.52 -8.20
CA ASP A 78 8.93 -1.86 -9.60
C ASP A 78 9.45 -3.29 -9.76
N GLU A 79 10.33 -3.74 -8.87
CA GLU A 79 10.75 -5.14 -8.78
C GLU A 79 9.58 -6.07 -8.40
N ALA A 80 8.82 -5.73 -7.36
CA ALA A 80 7.66 -6.52 -6.93
C ALA A 80 6.59 -6.59 -8.03
N ALA A 81 6.32 -5.46 -8.69
CA ALA A 81 5.39 -5.32 -9.80
C ALA A 81 5.79 -6.18 -11.01
N THR A 82 7.07 -6.21 -11.35
CA THR A 82 7.59 -6.99 -12.49
C THR A 82 7.44 -8.49 -12.24
N LYS A 83 7.66 -8.96 -11.00
CA LYS A 83 7.52 -10.38 -10.64
C LYS A 83 6.11 -10.92 -10.87
N VAL A 84 5.08 -10.07 -10.88
CA VAL A 84 3.70 -10.50 -11.10
C VAL A 84 3.34 -10.59 -12.59
N ASN A 85 4.24 -10.22 -13.52
CA ASN A 85 4.11 -10.44 -14.98
C ASN A 85 2.72 -10.15 -15.59
N GLY A 86 2.01 -9.15 -15.07
CA GLY A 86 0.68 -8.77 -15.58
C GLY A 86 -0.51 -9.44 -14.89
N ASN A 87 -0.31 -10.41 -13.99
CA ASN A 87 -1.40 -11.02 -13.21
C ASN A 87 -1.83 -10.17 -12.01
N TRP A 88 -2.12 -8.89 -12.27
CA TRP A 88 -2.53 -7.90 -11.27
C TRP A 88 -3.94 -8.17 -10.72
N GLU A 89 -4.77 -8.85 -11.51
CA GLU A 89 -6.15 -9.20 -11.16
C GLU A 89 -6.22 -10.32 -10.11
N ALA A 90 -5.20 -11.19 -10.04
CA ALA A 90 -5.13 -12.26 -9.03
C ALA A 90 -4.62 -11.81 -7.65
N LEU A 91 -4.29 -10.53 -7.47
CA LEU A 91 -3.81 -9.97 -6.21
C LEU A 91 -4.91 -9.34 -5.35
N ALA A 92 -6.16 -9.34 -5.81
CA ALA A 92 -7.32 -8.72 -5.17
C ALA A 92 -8.15 -9.74 -4.37
#